data_AF-A0A2N9LV82-F1
#
_entry.id   AF-A0A2N9LV82-F1
#
_cell.length_a   1.000
_cell.length_b   1.000
_cell.length_c   1.000
_cell.angle_alpha   90.00
_cell.angle_beta   90.00
_cell.angle_gamma   90.00
#
_symmetry.space_group_name_H-M   'P 1'
#
loop_
_entity.id
_entity.type
_entity.pdbx_description
1 polymer ?
#
loop_
_entity_poly.entity_id
_entity_poly.type
_entity_poly.pdbx_seq_one_letter_code
_entity_poly.pdbx_strand_id
1 'polypeptide(L)'
;MSTDNLLSLKDDMVAFIEGHGLHRLPGYVTEDIPSVLWEGRGDPDSWKDFVEMAKHVGAPFATFSEMTLDREEIDALIEEAGEMNFPDEEASELVEAKWLRKYAGMLGYIQLGFIYQGIVFLHETTTEWYERYQSLLENIESFHDIVIDDTQSHDDEDE
;
A
#
# COMPACT_ATOMS: atom_id res chain seq x y z
N MET A 1 -17.17 -3.54 10.11
CA MET A 1 -16.09 -4.22 10.84
C MET A 1 -14.90 -4.17 9.90
N SER A 2 -13.83 -3.49 10.29
CA SER A 2 -12.59 -3.52 9.50
C SER A 2 -12.01 -4.92 9.63
N THR A 3 -11.70 -5.56 8.50
CA THR A 3 -11.10 -6.91 8.50
C THR A 3 -9.60 -6.73 8.58
N ASP A 4 -8.97 -7.22 9.65
CA ASP A 4 -7.52 -7.08 9.86
C ASP A 4 -6.67 -7.87 8.85
N ASN A 5 -7.25 -8.84 8.13
CA ASN A 5 -6.55 -9.63 7.12
C ASN A 5 -7.42 -9.82 5.88
N LEU A 6 -6.97 -9.28 4.74
CA LEU A 6 -7.71 -9.31 3.48
C LEU A 6 -7.64 -10.65 2.74
N LEU A 7 -7.02 -11.70 3.32
CA LEU A 7 -6.85 -12.99 2.66
C LEU A 7 -8.17 -13.59 2.13
N SER A 8 -9.24 -13.56 2.93
CA SER A 8 -10.55 -14.06 2.46
C SER A 8 -11.11 -13.22 1.31
N LEU A 9 -10.92 -11.89 1.35
CA LEU A 9 -11.37 -11.00 0.29
C LEU A 9 -10.57 -11.24 -1.01
N LYS A 10 -9.26 -11.48 -0.90
CA LYS A 10 -8.42 -11.86 -2.03
C LYS A 10 -8.96 -13.12 -2.71
N ASP A 11 -9.26 -14.16 -1.94
CA ASP A 11 -9.79 -15.42 -2.49
C ASP A 11 -11.12 -15.20 -3.23
N ASP A 12 -12.01 -14.38 -2.64
CA ASP A 12 -13.28 -13.98 -3.27
C ASP A 12 -13.07 -13.17 -4.56
N MET A 13 -12.15 -12.20 -4.55
CA MET A 13 -11.80 -11.39 -5.72
C MET A 13 -11.22 -12.25 -6.84
N VAL A 14 -10.30 -13.17 -6.51
CA VAL A 14 -9.71 -14.10 -7.46
C VAL A 14 -10.78 -14.96 -8.12
N ALA A 15 -11.66 -15.58 -7.33
CA ALA A 15 -12.74 -16.40 -7.84
C ALA A 15 -13.73 -15.61 -8.71
N PHE A 16 -14.05 -14.38 -8.31
CA PHE A 16 -14.99 -13.53 -9.04
C PHE A 16 -14.42 -13.03 -10.38
N ILE A 17 -13.15 -12.61 -10.42
CA ILE A 17 -12.45 -12.20 -11.64
C ILE A 17 -12.40 -13.37 -12.64
N GLU A 18 -11.99 -14.55 -12.18
CA GLU A 18 -11.92 -15.76 -13.02
C GLU A 18 -13.31 -16.19 -13.50
N GLY A 19 -14.33 -16.11 -12.64
CA GLY A 19 -15.72 -16.37 -12.99
C GLY A 19 -16.29 -15.40 -14.05
N HIS A 20 -15.71 -14.21 -14.19
CA HIS A 20 -16.06 -13.22 -15.21
C HIS A 20 -15.27 -13.39 -16.51
N GLY A 21 -14.35 -14.36 -16.59
CA GLY A 21 -13.54 -14.65 -17.77
C GLY A 21 -12.37 -13.70 -17.97
N LEU A 22 -12.04 -12.89 -16.95
CA LEU A 22 -10.89 -11.99 -16.98
C LEU A 22 -9.64 -12.74 -16.51
N HIS A 23 -8.54 -12.58 -17.24
CA HIS A 23 -7.25 -13.09 -16.80
C HIS A 23 -6.66 -12.18 -15.74
N ARG A 24 -6.08 -12.76 -14.69
CA ARG A 24 -5.26 -12.01 -13.73
C ARG A 24 -3.85 -11.90 -14.27
N LEU A 25 -3.36 -10.67 -14.40
CA LEU A 25 -1.98 -10.38 -14.71
C LEU A 25 -1.25 -10.06 -13.39
N PRO A 26 -0.22 -10.85 -13.01
CA PRO A 26 0.59 -10.52 -11.85
C PRO A 26 1.40 -9.26 -12.17
N GLY A 27 1.07 -8.16 -11.51
CA GLY A 27 1.68 -6.87 -11.77
C GLY A 27 0.94 -5.76 -11.05
N TYR A 28 1.64 -4.65 -10.85
CA TYR A 28 1.10 -3.44 -10.26
C TYR A 28 1.22 -2.29 -11.26
N VAL A 29 0.35 -1.29 -11.11
CA VAL A 29 0.40 -0.08 -11.92
C VAL A 29 1.27 0.92 -11.18
N THR A 30 2.26 1.48 -11.87
CA THR A 30 3.14 2.52 -11.30
C THR A 30 2.45 3.89 -11.32
N GLU A 31 2.92 4.81 -10.48
CA GLU A 31 2.34 6.14 -10.31
C GLU A 31 2.46 7.04 -11.55
N ASP A 32 3.40 6.74 -12.45
CA ASP A 32 3.64 7.51 -13.68
C ASP A 32 2.54 7.38 -14.74
N ILE A 33 1.59 6.46 -14.54
CA ILE A 33 0.53 6.17 -15.51
C ILE A 33 -0.74 6.94 -15.14
N PRO A 34 -1.37 7.68 -16.08
CA PRO A 34 -2.66 8.30 -15.84
C PRO A 34 -3.69 7.30 -15.34
N SER A 35 -4.14 7.50 -14.11
CA SER A 35 -5.03 6.59 -13.42
C SER A 35 -6.31 7.27 -12.93
N VAL A 36 -7.38 6.49 -12.83
CA VAL A 36 -8.66 6.88 -12.24
C VAL A 36 -8.94 5.92 -11.10
N LEU A 37 -8.98 6.44 -9.88
CA LEU A 37 -9.36 5.68 -8.71
C LEU A 37 -10.87 5.45 -8.70
N TRP A 38 -11.28 4.21 -8.49
CA TRP A 38 -12.67 3.80 -8.42
C TRP A 38 -13.30 4.18 -7.09
N GLU A 39 -14.32 5.03 -7.13
CA GLU A 39 -15.04 5.43 -5.92
C GLU A 39 -16.12 4.41 -5.57
N GLY A 40 -15.88 3.64 -4.50
CA GLY A 40 -16.82 2.64 -4.02
C GLY A 40 -18.09 3.17 -3.34
N ARG A 41 -18.22 4.51 -3.18
CA ARG A 41 -19.39 5.19 -2.57
C ARG A 41 -19.86 4.60 -1.23
N GLY A 42 -18.93 4.05 -0.44
CA GLY A 42 -19.20 3.42 0.85
C GLY A 42 -19.73 1.99 0.78
N ASP A 43 -19.75 1.38 -0.40
CA ASP A 43 -20.07 -0.04 -0.59
C ASP A 43 -18.79 -0.90 -0.47
N PRO A 44 -18.71 -1.79 0.55
CA PRO A 44 -17.60 -2.73 0.72
C PRO A 44 -17.43 -3.70 -0.46
N ASP A 45 -18.50 -3.92 -1.24
CA ASP A 45 -18.51 -4.83 -2.39
C ASP A 45 -18.35 -4.12 -3.74
N SER A 46 -18.07 -2.81 -3.73
CA SER A 46 -17.90 -1.99 -4.94
C SER A 46 -16.80 -2.47 -5.90
N TRP A 47 -15.88 -3.30 -5.43
CA TRP A 47 -14.88 -3.99 -6.24
C TRP A 47 -15.52 -4.95 -7.26
N LYS A 48 -16.72 -5.49 -6.98
CA LYS A 48 -17.45 -6.35 -7.93
C LYS A 48 -17.89 -5.53 -9.14
N ASP A 49 -18.48 -4.36 -8.92
CA ASP A 49 -18.87 -3.42 -9.98
C ASP A 49 -17.66 -3.00 -10.81
N PHE A 50 -16.50 -2.81 -10.17
CA PHE A 50 -15.24 -2.52 -10.87
C PHE A 50 -14.84 -3.66 -11.82
N VAL A 51 -14.90 -4.92 -11.37
CA VAL A 51 -14.59 -6.10 -12.21
C VAL A 51 -15.62 -6.27 -13.34
N GLU A 52 -16.90 -6.03 -13.05
CA GLU A 52 -17.96 -6.05 -14.06
C GLU A 52 -17.76 -4.95 -15.11
N MET A 53 -17.31 -3.76 -14.70
CA MET A 53 -16.94 -2.68 -15.63
C MET A 53 -15.78 -3.09 -16.53
N ALA A 54 -14.72 -3.70 -15.96
CA ALA A 54 -13.58 -4.21 -16.73
C ALA A 54 -14.04 -5.19 -17.83
N LYS A 55 -14.95 -6.11 -17.47
CA LYS A 55 -15.58 -7.02 -18.44
C LYS A 55 -16.43 -6.28 -19.47
N HIS A 56 -17.24 -5.32 -19.04
CA HIS A 56 -18.14 -4.57 -19.91
C HIS A 56 -17.39 -3.82 -21.01
N VAL A 57 -16.23 -3.23 -20.67
CA VAL A 57 -15.37 -2.52 -21.64
C VAL A 57 -14.48 -3.46 -22.46
N GLY A 58 -14.56 -4.78 -22.21
CA GLY A 58 -13.79 -5.79 -22.92
C GLY A 58 -12.30 -5.81 -22.57
N ALA A 59 -11.94 -5.45 -21.32
CA ALA A 59 -10.57 -5.53 -20.86
C ALA A 59 -10.05 -6.98 -20.98
N PRO A 60 -8.83 -7.20 -21.53
CA PRO A 60 -8.30 -8.55 -21.72
C PRO A 60 -7.82 -9.20 -20.41
N PHE A 61 -7.47 -8.38 -19.42
CA PHE A 61 -6.99 -8.81 -18.11
C PHE A 61 -7.29 -7.74 -17.06
N ALA A 62 -7.18 -8.15 -15.80
CA ALA A 62 -7.06 -7.25 -14.66
C ALA A 62 -5.68 -7.43 -14.01
N THR A 63 -4.98 -6.35 -13.70
CA THR A 63 -3.81 -6.38 -12.82
C THR A 63 -4.26 -6.69 -11.41
N PHE A 64 -3.45 -7.46 -10.69
CA PHE A 64 -3.69 -7.83 -9.31
C PHE A 64 -2.38 -7.69 -8.54
N SER A 65 -2.34 -6.72 -7.62
CA SER A 65 -1.23 -6.50 -6.71
C SER A 65 -1.72 -6.60 -5.27
N GLU A 66 -0.82 -6.97 -4.37
CA GLU A 66 -1.14 -7.20 -2.97
C GLU A 66 0.09 -6.95 -2.10
N MET A 67 -0.14 -6.60 -0.83
CA MET A 67 0.94 -6.45 0.15
C MET A 67 0.60 -7.18 1.44
N THR A 68 1.53 -8.05 1.86
CA THR A 68 1.54 -8.71 3.17
C THR A 68 2.67 -8.11 4.00
N LEU A 69 2.38 -7.75 5.25
CA LEU A 69 3.41 -7.24 6.15
C LEU A 69 4.37 -8.35 6.54
N ASP A 70 5.59 -8.33 6.03
CA ASP A 70 6.57 -9.34 6.38
C ASP A 70 7.11 -9.13 7.82
N ARG A 71 7.45 -10.24 8.48
CA ARG A 71 7.95 -10.19 9.85
C ARG A 71 9.37 -9.59 9.94
N GLU A 72 10.22 -9.91 8.98
CA GLU A 72 11.60 -9.43 8.93
C GLU A 72 11.60 -7.93 8.63
N GLU A 73 10.72 -7.48 7.71
CA GLU A 73 10.52 -6.06 7.39
C GLU A 73 10.09 -5.24 8.62
N ILE A 74 9.09 -5.69 9.37
CA ILE A 74 8.63 -4.96 10.56
C ILE A 74 9.63 -5.02 11.72
N ASP A 75 10.35 -6.13 11.88
CA ASP A 75 11.39 -6.25 12.91
C ASP A 75 12.56 -5.28 12.60
N ALA A 76 12.96 -5.14 11.32
CA ALA A 76 13.94 -4.14 10.89
C ALA A 76 13.46 -2.70 11.13
N LEU A 77 12.20 -2.42 10.81
CA LEU A 77 11.61 -1.09 11.02
C LEU A 77 11.57 -0.70 12.51
N ILE A 78 11.35 -1.66 13.40
CA ILE A 78 11.39 -1.44 14.86
C ILE A 78 12.82 -1.09 15.33
N GLU A 79 13.83 -1.73 14.75
CA GLU A 79 15.23 -1.44 15.07
C GLU A 79 15.59 -0.02 14.61
N GLU A 80 15.28 0.31 13.36
CA GLU A 80 15.51 1.63 12.77
C GLU A 80 14.81 2.75 13.54
N ALA A 81 13.51 2.60 13.82
CA ALA A 81 12.75 3.57 14.63
C ALA A 81 13.28 3.70 16.07
N GLY A 82 14.01 2.70 16.58
CA GLY A 82 14.68 2.76 17.87
C GLY A 82 15.99 3.55 17.86
N GLU A 83 16.66 3.64 16.70
CA GLU A 83 17.91 4.39 16.52
C GLU A 83 17.67 5.87 16.22
N MET A 84 16.49 6.22 15.71
CA MET A 84 16.05 7.60 15.49
C MET A 84 15.82 8.32 16.83
N ASN A 85 16.90 8.88 17.39
CA ASN A 85 16.88 9.52 18.71
C ASN A 85 16.39 10.98 18.61
N PHE A 86 15.07 11.19 18.53
CA PHE A 86 14.45 12.52 18.41
C PHE A 86 14.66 13.39 19.67
N PRO A 87 15.13 14.65 19.55
CA PRO A 87 15.47 15.49 20.71
C PRO A 87 14.29 16.09 21.49
N ASP A 88 13.08 16.11 20.93
CA ASP A 88 11.87 16.61 21.62
C ASP A 88 10.64 15.90 21.05
N GLU A 89 9.78 15.38 21.96
CA GLU A 89 8.47 14.74 21.73
C GLU A 89 8.42 13.35 21.05
N GLU A 90 8.81 12.35 21.86
CA GLU A 90 8.27 10.98 21.97
C GLU A 90 8.58 9.96 20.87
N ALA A 91 8.89 8.73 21.33
CA ALA A 91 9.16 7.52 20.57
C ALA A 91 7.93 6.99 19.79
N SER A 92 7.23 7.88 19.07
CA SER A 92 5.93 7.62 18.45
C SER A 92 6.06 6.59 17.34
N GLU A 93 7.09 6.71 16.50
CA GLU A 93 7.43 5.81 15.41
C GLU A 93 7.76 4.42 15.96
N LEU A 94 8.56 4.34 17.03
CA LEU A 94 8.91 3.08 17.67
C LEU A 94 7.70 2.40 18.32
N VAL A 95 6.79 3.18 18.92
CA VAL A 95 5.54 2.67 19.49
C VAL A 95 4.63 2.14 18.39
N GLU A 96 4.49 2.89 17.28
CA GLU A 96 3.73 2.50 16.10
C GLU A 96 4.30 1.23 15.46
N ALA A 97 5.60 1.16 15.21
CA ALA A 97 6.29 -0.02 14.67
C ALA A 97 6.05 -1.26 15.54
N LYS A 98 6.18 -1.12 16.86
CA LYS A 98 5.90 -2.22 17.82
C LYS A 98 4.44 -2.64 17.82
N TRP A 99 3.51 -1.71 17.63
CA TRP A 99 2.08 -2.02 17.52
C TRP A 99 1.77 -2.78 16.23
N LEU A 100 2.39 -2.38 15.11
CA LEU A 100 2.22 -3.00 13.79
C LEU A 100 2.71 -4.46 13.75
N ARG A 101 3.70 -4.81 14.57
CA ARG A 101 4.27 -6.17 14.66
C ARG A 101 3.23 -7.29 14.80
N LYS A 102 2.09 -7.02 15.45
CA LYS A 102 1.02 -8.03 15.64
C LYS A 102 0.31 -8.43 14.32
N TYR A 103 0.45 -7.62 13.26
CA TYR A 103 -0.11 -7.88 11.93
C TYR A 103 0.88 -8.57 10.98
N ALA A 104 2.07 -8.93 11.45
CA ALA A 104 3.05 -9.66 10.64
C ALA A 104 2.43 -10.94 10.05
N GLY A 105 2.60 -11.13 8.74
CA GLY A 105 2.03 -12.21 7.93
C GLY A 105 0.58 -11.97 7.48
N MET A 106 -0.03 -10.83 7.80
CA MET A 106 -1.40 -10.49 7.35
C MET A 106 -1.39 -9.69 6.05
N LEU A 107 -2.38 -9.92 5.20
CA LEU A 107 -2.57 -9.18 3.95
C LEU A 107 -3.30 -7.86 4.24
N GLY A 108 -2.64 -6.74 3.95
CA GLY A 108 -3.09 -5.40 4.32
C GLY A 108 -3.59 -4.53 3.18
N TYR A 109 -3.22 -4.90 1.94
CA TYR A 109 -3.56 -4.14 0.74
C TYR A 109 -3.79 -5.07 -0.45
N ILE A 110 -4.80 -4.74 -1.25
CA ILE A 110 -5.07 -5.33 -2.55
C ILE A 110 -5.38 -4.19 -3.53
N GLN A 111 -4.71 -4.20 -4.68
CA GLN A 111 -4.99 -3.34 -5.83
C GLN A 111 -5.47 -4.16 -7.01
N LEU A 112 -6.63 -3.81 -7.53
CA LEU A 112 -7.12 -4.27 -8.82
C LEU A 112 -6.95 -3.15 -9.84
N GLY A 113 -6.53 -3.49 -11.05
CA GLY A 113 -6.45 -2.53 -12.14
C GLY A 113 -6.92 -3.08 -13.47
N PHE A 114 -7.44 -2.24 -14.34
CA PHE A 114 -7.60 -2.57 -15.75
C PHE A 114 -7.33 -1.36 -16.62
N ILE A 115 -6.88 -1.60 -17.86
CA ILE A 115 -6.55 -0.54 -18.81
C ILE A 115 -7.69 -0.37 -19.80
N TYR A 116 -8.15 0.86 -19.97
CA TYR A 116 -9.10 1.21 -21.02
C TYR A 116 -8.66 2.52 -21.70
N GLN A 117 -8.44 2.45 -23.02
CA GLN A 117 -8.01 3.58 -23.84
C GLN A 117 -6.76 4.32 -23.32
N GLY A 118 -5.81 3.58 -22.74
CA GLY A 118 -4.56 4.14 -22.22
C GLY A 118 -4.67 4.79 -20.83
N ILE A 119 -5.85 4.74 -20.21
CA ILE A 119 -6.06 5.13 -18.82
C ILE A 119 -6.17 3.86 -17.98
N VAL A 120 -5.52 3.86 -16.82
CA VAL A 120 -5.68 2.78 -15.85
C VAL A 120 -6.83 3.13 -14.91
N PHE A 121 -7.75 2.20 -14.70
CA PHE A 121 -8.72 2.28 -13.64
C PHE A 121 -8.24 1.42 -12.49
N LEU A 122 -8.26 1.95 -11.28
CA LEU A 122 -7.76 1.28 -10.08
C LEU A 122 -8.87 1.12 -9.05
N HIS A 123 -8.90 -0.01 -8.37
CA HIS A 123 -9.65 -0.20 -7.15
C HIS A 123 -8.70 -0.68 -6.05
N GLU A 124 -8.76 -0.04 -4.89
CA GLU A 124 -7.88 -0.33 -3.76
C GLU A 124 -8.71 -0.71 -2.55
N THR A 125 -8.29 -1.75 -1.87
CA THR A 125 -8.80 -2.10 -0.54
C THR A 125 -7.61 -2.15 0.42
N THR A 126 -7.68 -1.33 1.46
CA THR A 126 -6.70 -1.23 2.53
C THR A 126 -7.30 -1.69 3.86
N THR A 127 -6.42 -2.13 4.74
CA THR A 127 -6.70 -2.25 6.17
C THR A 127 -6.23 -0.99 6.89
N GLU A 128 -6.82 -0.70 8.05
CA GLU A 128 -6.41 0.45 8.87
C GLU A 128 -4.94 0.37 9.29
N TRP A 129 -4.45 -0.84 9.60
CA TRP A 129 -3.05 -1.01 9.99
C TRP A 129 -2.10 -0.81 8.80
N TYR A 130 -2.52 -1.15 7.58
CA TYR A 130 -1.71 -0.92 6.39
C TYR A 130 -1.54 0.58 6.12
N GLU A 131 -2.60 1.38 6.27
CA GLU A 131 -2.51 2.83 6.16
C GLU A 131 -1.53 3.42 7.18
N ARG A 132 -1.59 2.96 8.43
CA ARG A 132 -0.63 3.37 9.47
C ARG A 132 0.80 2.93 9.15
N TYR A 133 0.97 1.74 8.57
CA TYR A 133 2.28 1.27 8.11
C TYR A 133 2.85 2.15 7.02
N GLN A 134 2.04 2.56 6.03
CA GLN A 134 2.48 3.49 4.99
C GLN A 134 2.88 4.85 5.57
N SER A 135 2.07 5.43 6.45
CA SER A 135 2.42 6.70 7.12
C SER A 135 3.70 6.61 7.95
N LEU A 136 3.96 5.46 8.59
CA LEU A 136 5.21 5.25 9.33
C LEU A 136 6.43 5.21 8.39
N LEU A 137 6.33 4.53 7.24
CA LEU A 137 7.39 4.50 6.24
C LEU A 137 7.68 5.91 5.70
N GLU A 138 6.65 6.68 5.35
CA GLU A 138 6.77 8.05 4.88
C GLU A 138 7.48 8.96 5.91
N ASN A 139 7.14 8.80 7.20
CA ASN A 139 7.78 9.58 8.28
C ASN A 139 9.26 9.25 8.44
N ILE A 140 9.63 7.96 8.34
CA ILE A 140 11.02 7.51 8.44
C ILE A 140 11.82 7.97 7.23
N GLU A 141 11.27 7.86 6.01
CA GLU A 141 11.92 8.35 4.79
C GLU A 141 12.15 9.87 4.84
N SER A 142 11.15 10.63 5.30
CA SER A 142 11.27 12.09 5.49
C SER A 142 12.39 12.46 6.46
N PHE A 143 12.58 11.68 7.53
CA PHE A 143 13.69 11.89 8.47
C PHE A 143 15.05 11.67 7.83
N HIS A 144 15.21 10.64 6.99
CA HIS A 144 16.46 10.40 6.27
C HIS A 144 16.82 11.57 5.36
N ASP A 145 15.84 12.15 4.66
CA ASP A 145 16.07 13.30 3.78
C ASP A 145 16.59 14.52 4.56
N ILE A 146 16.02 14.79 5.74
CA ILE A 146 16.45 15.90 6.62
C ILE A 146 17.88 15.71 7.12
N VAL A 147 18.21 14.51 7.61
CA VAL A 147 19.56 14.23 8.14
C VAL A 147 20.62 14.34 7.03
N ILE A 148 20.28 13.94 5.80
CA ILE A 148 21.18 14.08 4.66
C ILE A 148 21.43 15.57 4.33
N ASP A 149 20.39 16.41 4.31
CA ASP A 149 20.52 17.85 4.01
C ASP A 149 21.34 18.62 5.08
N ASP A 150 21.14 18.30 6.37
CA ASP A 150 21.92 18.89 7.48
C ASP A 150 23.42 18.53 7.41
N THR A 151 23.78 17.39 6.81
CA THR A 151 25.19 17.01 6.63
C THR A 151 25.86 17.65 5.42
N GLN A 152 25.10 18.10 4.41
CA GLN A 152 25.64 18.76 3.21
C GLN A 152 25.83 20.27 3.38
N SER A 153 25.12 20.89 4.32
CA SER A 153 25.18 22.33 4.59
C SER A 153 26.37 22.77 5.46
N HIS A 154 27.21 21.84 5.91
CA HIS A 154 28.31 22.11 6.86
C HIS A 154 29.72 22.13 6.25
N ASP A 155 29.89 22.02 4.92
CA ASP A 155 31.20 21.88 4.26
C ASP A 155 31.65 23.11 3.43
N ASP A 156 30.96 24.25 3.52
CA ASP A 156 31.21 25.47 2.69
C ASP A 156 31.51 26.76 3.49
N GLU A 157 32.10 26.67 4.69
CA GLU A 157 32.67 27.85 5.39
C GLU A 157 34.09 27.57 5.91
N ASP A 158 35.09 27.52 5.01
CA ASP A 158 36.50 27.78 5.32
C ASP A 158 37.30 28.02 4.02
N GLU A 159 37.25 29.25 3.46
CA GLU A 159 38.31 29.79 2.58
C GLU A 159 38.61 31.27 2.88
#